data_AF-A0A524JEI5-F1
#
_entry.id   AF-A0A524JEI5-F1
#
_cell.length_a   1.000
_cell.length_b   1.000
_cell.length_c   1.000
_cell.angle_alpha   90.00
_cell.angle_beta   90.00
_cell.angle_gamma   90.00
#
_symmetry.space_group_name_H-M   'P 1'
#
loop_
_entity.id
_entity.type
_entity.pdbx_description
1 polymer ?
#
loop_
_entity_poly.entity_id
_entity_poly.type
_entity_poly.pdbx_seq_one_letter_code
_entity_poly.pdbx_strand_id
1 'polypeptide(L)'
;MRKVLSYILLLTICSAFVASKEYPIDGYGHTGIKRLLRLERIQSGEIKNATALPPGAMKTYDEIKLNLITRTDSAGALMQIDPNFQKEISGLFRGLDKSYSLTVLDISDVNNIRYAERNESAGYQPGSVGKLAVLTGLFTQLAKIYPDSWESRTELLRNRSVKAGVWGLTDEHTVPIFNIENNTLVKRQVIASDVFTLYEWTDHMLSVSNNGAASIVWREVLLMAAFGKDYPSLTEEQALEYFKTTPKKELTDLANDVVNLPLRELGITPEEWRLGSFFTRGANTYVGDKGGSIGTPSGLMKFLIHLEQGKVVDTDSSLEMKRLMYMTDRRIRYAQAPALKDAAVYFKSGSLYQCDRSKGETCGKYMGNVTNYMNSVIIVEHPDNCTYMVVLMTNVLRKNSASDHMYLASRIDNLIRK
;
A
#
# COMPACT_ATOMS: atom_id res chain seq x y z
N MET A 1 -40.83 -29.34 1.55
CA MET A 1 -40.56 -28.28 2.56
C MET A 1 -39.21 -28.37 3.28
N ARG A 2 -38.44 -29.47 3.21
CA ARG A 2 -37.09 -29.56 3.82
C ARG A 2 -35.91 -29.13 2.92
N LYS A 3 -36.14 -28.92 1.62
CA LYS A 3 -35.09 -28.52 0.65
C LYS A 3 -35.04 -27.01 0.35
N VAL A 4 -36.03 -26.23 0.79
CA VAL A 4 -36.03 -24.76 0.64
C VAL A 4 -35.33 -24.08 1.83
N LEU A 5 -35.34 -24.70 3.02
CA LEU A 5 -34.59 -24.22 4.18
C LEU A 5 -33.07 -24.36 4.04
N SER A 6 -32.57 -25.29 3.22
CA SER A 6 -31.12 -25.48 3.02
C SER A 6 -30.49 -24.44 2.11
N TYR A 7 -31.27 -23.74 1.27
CA TYR A 7 -30.76 -22.65 0.43
C TYR A 7 -30.76 -21.29 1.12
N ILE A 8 -31.55 -21.12 2.19
CA ILE A 8 -31.51 -19.92 3.03
C ILE A 8 -30.35 -19.99 4.04
N LEU A 9 -29.94 -21.19 4.47
CA LEU A 9 -28.83 -21.39 5.40
C LEU A 9 -27.43 -21.42 4.71
N LEU A 10 -27.37 -21.53 3.38
CA LEU A 10 -26.11 -21.46 2.61
C LEU A 10 -25.80 -20.06 2.05
N LEU A 11 -26.71 -19.10 2.21
CA LEU A 11 -26.56 -17.71 1.75
C LEU A 11 -26.22 -16.72 2.86
N THR A 12 -25.97 -17.22 4.08
CA THR A 12 -25.80 -16.40 5.31
C THR A 12 -24.47 -16.59 6.04
N ILE A 13 -23.38 -17.03 5.37
CA ILE A 13 -22.04 -17.16 6.02
C ILE A 13 -20.89 -16.42 5.32
N CYS A 14 -21.09 -15.67 4.22
CA CYS A 14 -20.00 -14.86 3.62
C CYS A 14 -20.32 -13.37 3.42
N SER A 15 -21.37 -12.86 4.05
CA SER A 15 -21.73 -11.44 4.03
C SER A 15 -21.74 -10.90 5.45
N ALA A 16 -20.94 -9.86 5.67
CA ALA A 16 -20.92 -8.96 6.82
C ALA A 16 -20.36 -9.50 8.15
N PHE A 17 -19.13 -9.09 8.48
CA PHE A 17 -18.96 -8.21 9.64
C PHE A 17 -18.11 -7.02 9.24
N VAL A 18 -18.68 -5.85 9.52
CA VAL A 18 -18.19 -4.53 9.14
C VAL A 18 -17.14 -4.12 10.16
N ALA A 19 -15.87 -4.21 9.77
CA ALA A 19 -14.83 -3.35 10.30
C ALA A 19 -14.40 -2.40 9.18
N SER A 20 -14.43 -1.12 9.50
CA SER A 20 -13.87 0.03 8.78
C SER A 20 -13.31 0.88 9.94
N LYS A 21 -12.12 1.47 9.95
CA LYS A 21 -11.47 2.37 8.97
C LYS A 21 -10.04 2.70 9.48
N GLU A 22 -9.25 3.41 8.66
CA GLU A 22 -7.82 3.78 8.86
C GLU A 22 -7.47 5.22 8.32
N TYR A 23 -6.23 5.71 8.56
CA TYR A 23 -5.62 7.09 8.70
C TYR A 23 -5.86 7.74 10.02
N PRO A 24 -5.01 8.69 10.48
CA PRO A 24 -5.35 9.43 11.67
C PRO A 24 -6.76 9.90 11.61
N ILE A 25 -7.46 9.54 12.67
CA ILE A 25 -8.90 9.64 12.73
C ILE A 25 -9.35 11.09 12.47
N ASP A 26 -8.50 12.04 12.82
CA ASP A 26 -8.56 13.50 12.74
C ASP A 26 -7.95 14.11 11.45
N GLY A 27 -7.62 13.30 10.45
CA GLY A 27 -6.92 13.75 9.25
C GLY A 27 -7.76 14.50 8.22
N TYR A 28 -9.08 14.65 8.39
CA TYR A 28 -9.94 15.28 7.38
C TYR A 28 -9.58 16.75 7.19
N GLY A 29 -9.33 17.48 8.28
CA GLY A 29 -8.99 18.91 8.25
C GLY A 29 -7.75 19.22 7.41
N HIS A 30 -6.80 18.30 7.35
CA HIS A 30 -5.55 18.43 6.58
C HIS A 30 -5.72 17.97 5.13
N THR A 31 -6.37 16.83 4.91
CA THR A 31 -6.34 16.13 3.61
C THR A 31 -7.58 16.35 2.75
N GLY A 32 -8.71 16.73 3.35
CA GLY A 32 -10.01 16.78 2.67
C GLY A 32 -10.61 15.41 2.34
N ILE A 33 -9.99 14.30 2.75
CA ILE A 33 -10.47 12.93 2.46
C ILE A 33 -11.77 12.67 3.23
N LYS A 34 -12.90 12.67 2.53
CA LYS A 34 -14.24 12.69 3.15
C LYS A 34 -14.52 11.48 4.03
N ARG A 35 -14.00 10.30 3.69
CA ARG A 35 -14.18 9.09 4.54
C ARG A 35 -13.53 9.22 5.93
N LEU A 36 -12.57 10.14 6.08
CA LEU A 36 -11.96 10.48 7.38
C LEU A 36 -12.89 11.34 8.22
N LEU A 37 -13.65 12.26 7.64
CA LEU A 37 -14.69 12.98 8.38
C LEU A 37 -15.74 12.00 8.95
N ARG A 38 -16.10 10.97 8.17
CA ARG A 38 -16.97 9.90 8.71
C ARG A 38 -16.33 9.25 9.95
N LEU A 39 -15.00 9.10 9.96
CA LEU A 39 -14.21 8.50 11.03
C LEU A 39 -14.30 9.35 12.31
N GLU A 40 -14.01 10.64 12.19
CA GLU A 40 -14.18 11.66 13.24
C GLU A 40 -15.61 11.65 13.80
N ARG A 41 -16.62 11.64 12.92
CA ARG A 41 -18.04 11.60 13.29
C ARG A 41 -18.44 10.32 14.03
N ILE A 42 -17.74 9.20 13.81
CA ILE A 42 -17.97 7.98 14.60
C ILE A 42 -17.34 8.13 15.98
N GLN A 43 -16.13 8.68 16.06
CA GLN A 43 -15.43 8.89 17.32
C GLN A 43 -16.16 9.87 18.24
N SER A 44 -16.72 10.95 17.67
CA SER A 44 -17.51 11.93 18.40
C SER A 44 -18.90 11.42 18.81
N GLY A 45 -19.34 10.27 18.27
CA GLY A 45 -20.67 9.70 18.50
C GLY A 45 -21.78 10.28 17.62
N GLU A 46 -21.47 11.21 16.70
CA GLU A 46 -22.43 11.75 15.72
C GLU A 46 -22.99 10.64 14.80
N ILE A 47 -22.13 9.71 14.37
CA ILE A 47 -22.51 8.51 13.64
C ILE A 47 -22.38 7.30 14.57
N LYS A 48 -23.50 6.66 14.90
CA LYS A 48 -23.49 5.39 15.62
C LYS A 48 -22.85 4.30 14.76
N ASN A 49 -21.86 3.61 15.32
CA ASN A 49 -21.21 2.48 14.67
C ASN A 49 -21.25 1.26 15.59
N ALA A 50 -21.51 0.09 15.02
CA ALA A 50 -21.67 -1.15 15.79
C ALA A 50 -20.35 -1.70 16.35
N THR A 51 -19.21 -1.25 15.81
CA THR A 51 -17.88 -1.77 16.16
C THR A 51 -16.95 -0.62 16.52
N ALA A 52 -16.33 -0.68 17.71
CA ALA A 52 -15.27 0.24 18.11
C ALA A 52 -13.99 0.03 17.29
N LEU A 53 -13.23 1.10 17.06
CA LEU A 53 -11.93 1.02 16.41
C LEU A 53 -10.92 0.30 17.33
N PRO A 54 -10.00 -0.52 16.79
CA PRO A 54 -8.96 -1.12 17.60
C PRO A 54 -8.04 0.00 18.14
N PRO A 55 -7.46 -0.15 19.34
CA PRO A 55 -6.61 0.88 19.95
C PRO A 55 -5.48 1.36 19.03
N GLY A 56 -4.83 0.42 18.34
CA GLY A 56 -3.77 0.73 17.38
C GLY A 56 -4.23 1.38 16.07
N ALA A 57 -5.53 1.67 15.89
CA ALA A 57 -6.06 2.49 14.80
C ALA A 57 -6.48 3.90 15.25
N MET A 58 -6.18 4.28 16.50
CA MET A 58 -6.61 5.54 17.10
C MET A 58 -5.55 6.64 17.09
N LYS A 59 -4.35 6.40 16.54
CA LYS A 59 -3.32 7.45 16.45
C LYS A 59 -3.86 8.69 15.74
N THR A 60 -3.57 9.86 16.31
CA THR A 60 -3.81 11.18 15.72
C THR A 60 -2.73 11.54 14.69
N TYR A 61 -2.98 12.62 13.95
CA TYR A 61 -2.10 13.04 12.86
C TYR A 61 -0.67 13.35 13.36
N ASP A 62 -0.57 13.90 14.58
CA ASP A 62 0.68 14.31 15.22
C ASP A 62 1.36 13.18 16.02
N GLU A 63 0.63 12.09 16.31
CA GLU A 63 1.18 10.90 16.99
C GLU A 63 1.96 9.99 16.03
N ILE A 64 1.74 10.12 14.72
CA ILE A 64 2.55 9.43 13.71
C ILE A 64 3.84 10.20 13.51
N LYS A 65 4.98 9.50 13.69
CA LYS A 65 6.33 10.06 13.58
C LYS A 65 7.23 9.12 12.80
N LEU A 66 8.37 9.60 12.34
CA LEU A 66 9.43 8.79 11.74
C LEU A 66 10.44 8.40 12.82
N ASN A 67 10.80 7.11 12.92
CA ASN A 67 11.60 6.60 14.04
C ASN A 67 13.11 6.61 13.78
N LEU A 68 13.56 6.77 12.53
CA LEU A 68 14.97 6.69 12.15
C LEU A 68 15.55 8.03 11.66
N ILE A 69 14.91 9.17 11.93
CA ILE A 69 15.40 10.51 11.52
C ILE A 69 16.85 10.75 11.97
N THR A 70 17.20 10.30 13.18
CA THR A 70 18.55 10.49 13.74
C THR A 70 19.59 9.50 13.20
N ARG A 71 19.17 8.46 12.45
CA ARG A 71 20.06 7.47 11.86
C ARG A 71 20.49 7.90 10.46
N THR A 72 21.76 8.24 10.29
CA THR A 72 22.32 8.66 9.00
C THR A 72 22.86 7.51 8.16
N ASP A 73 22.92 6.30 8.70
CA ASP A 73 23.42 5.09 8.04
C ASP A 73 22.74 4.82 6.69
N SER A 74 23.45 4.15 5.79
CA SER A 74 22.82 3.62 4.58
C SER A 74 21.87 2.47 4.94
N ALA A 75 20.87 2.21 4.10
CA ALA A 75 19.96 1.09 4.33
C ALA A 75 20.71 -0.26 4.44
N GLY A 76 21.75 -0.46 3.62
CA GLY A 76 22.60 -1.66 3.70
C GLY A 76 23.37 -1.79 5.02
N ALA A 77 23.77 -0.68 5.63
CA ALA A 77 24.43 -0.70 6.95
C ALA A 77 23.46 -1.03 8.09
N LEU A 78 22.17 -0.73 7.95
CA LEU A 78 21.13 -1.13 8.90
C LEU A 78 20.64 -2.57 8.68
N MET A 79 20.84 -3.12 7.48
CA MET A 79 20.48 -4.49 7.12
C MET A 79 21.63 -5.48 7.32
N GLN A 80 22.34 -5.38 8.45
CA GLN A 80 23.40 -6.30 8.84
C GLN A 80 22.86 -7.39 9.76
N ILE A 81 23.01 -8.66 9.36
CA ILE A 81 22.48 -9.81 10.10
C ILE A 81 22.96 -9.78 11.55
N ASP A 82 22.02 -9.76 12.50
CA ASP A 82 22.28 -10.08 13.89
C ASP A 82 22.24 -11.61 14.06
N PRO A 83 23.34 -12.29 14.44
CA PRO A 83 23.40 -13.75 14.45
C PRO A 83 22.39 -14.42 15.39
N ASN A 84 22.08 -13.80 16.53
CA ASN A 84 21.14 -14.35 17.51
C ASN A 84 19.72 -14.20 17.00
N PHE A 85 19.36 -12.99 16.57
CA PHE A 85 18.04 -12.70 16.03
C PHE A 85 17.76 -13.51 14.75
N GLN A 86 18.76 -13.65 13.86
CA GLN A 86 18.69 -14.50 12.69
C GLN A 86 18.38 -15.96 13.03
N LYS A 87 19.03 -16.51 14.06
CA LYS A 87 18.81 -17.89 14.51
C LYS A 87 17.37 -18.09 15.01
N GLU A 88 16.85 -17.13 15.77
CA GLU A 88 15.48 -17.16 16.29
C GLU A 88 14.45 -17.06 15.15
N ILE A 89 14.61 -16.07 14.27
CA ILE A 89 13.73 -15.86 13.11
C ILE A 89 13.76 -17.08 12.18
N SER A 90 14.94 -17.64 11.90
CA SER A 90 15.08 -18.88 11.11
C SER A 90 14.34 -20.06 11.74
N GLY A 91 14.28 -20.11 13.08
CA GLY A 91 13.51 -21.09 13.84
C GLY A 91 12.01 -21.08 13.52
N LEU A 92 11.44 -19.92 13.16
CA LEU A 92 10.02 -19.80 12.81
C LEU A 92 9.66 -20.54 11.52
N PHE A 93 10.62 -20.71 10.60
CA PHE A 93 10.42 -21.29 9.27
C PHE A 93 10.76 -22.78 9.18
N ARG A 94 11.12 -23.44 10.30
CA ARG A 94 11.37 -24.88 10.30
C ARG A 94 10.12 -25.66 9.87
N GLY A 95 10.28 -26.51 8.86
CA GLY A 95 9.18 -27.29 8.27
C GLY A 95 8.23 -26.49 7.36
N LEU A 96 8.45 -25.19 7.16
CA LEU A 96 7.72 -24.41 6.16
C LEU A 96 8.36 -24.56 4.77
N ASP A 97 7.58 -24.24 3.75
CA ASP A 97 8.02 -24.26 2.35
C ASP A 97 9.26 -23.37 2.14
N LYS A 98 10.08 -23.67 1.13
CA LYS A 98 11.26 -22.85 0.81
C LYS A 98 10.89 -21.52 0.15
N SER A 99 9.66 -21.39 -0.37
CA SER A 99 9.15 -20.23 -1.09
C SER A 99 8.72 -19.07 -0.20
N TYR A 100 9.01 -19.13 1.11
CA TYR A 100 8.87 -18.00 2.03
C TYR A 100 10.15 -17.17 2.03
N SER A 101 10.00 -15.88 1.79
CA SER A 101 11.08 -14.91 1.79
C SER A 101 10.73 -13.73 2.68
N LEU A 102 11.71 -13.28 3.46
CA LEU A 102 11.51 -12.40 4.59
C LEU A 102 12.69 -11.46 4.79
N THR A 103 12.41 -10.23 5.17
CA THR A 103 13.32 -9.38 5.94
C THR A 103 12.58 -8.85 7.17
N VAL A 104 13.28 -8.77 8.29
CA VAL A 104 12.79 -8.20 9.55
C VAL A 104 13.85 -7.26 10.09
N LEU A 105 13.46 -6.04 10.39
CA LEU A 105 14.30 -5.04 11.06
C LEU A 105 13.61 -4.62 12.34
N ASP A 106 14.17 -5.00 13.48
CA ASP A 106 13.74 -4.52 14.78
C ASP A 106 14.48 -3.22 15.12
N ILE A 107 13.70 -2.16 15.32
CA ILE A 107 14.17 -0.81 15.61
C ILE A 107 13.64 -0.32 16.97
N SER A 108 13.21 -1.23 17.83
CA SER A 108 12.71 -0.93 19.18
C SER A 108 13.74 -0.16 20.00
N ASP A 109 15.03 -0.48 19.82
CA ASP A 109 16.15 0.36 20.21
C ASP A 109 16.89 0.83 18.95
N VAL A 110 16.72 2.12 18.63
CA VAL A 110 17.35 2.72 17.46
C VAL A 110 18.86 2.72 17.52
N ASN A 111 19.51 2.48 18.66
CA ASN A 111 20.97 2.34 18.77
C ASN A 111 21.43 0.89 18.64
N ASN A 112 20.55 -0.08 18.91
CA ASN A 112 20.82 -1.52 18.86
C ASN A 112 19.83 -2.22 17.93
N ILE A 113 19.89 -1.86 16.65
CA ILE A 113 19.03 -2.42 15.61
C ILE A 113 19.39 -3.88 15.36
N ARG A 114 18.38 -4.75 15.25
CA ARG A 114 18.56 -6.18 14.94
C ARG A 114 17.92 -6.49 13.60
N TYR A 115 18.66 -7.14 12.70
CA TYR A 115 18.18 -7.51 11.38
C TYR A 115 18.26 -9.02 11.15
N ALA A 116 17.26 -9.57 10.48
CA ALA A 116 17.24 -10.96 10.05
C ALA A 116 16.57 -11.09 8.67
N GLU A 117 17.00 -12.10 7.92
CA GLU A 117 16.55 -12.30 6.56
C GLU A 117 16.39 -13.77 6.15
N ARG A 118 15.68 -13.98 5.04
CA ARG A 118 15.52 -15.26 4.37
C ARG A 118 15.19 -15.00 2.90
N ASN A 119 16.03 -15.48 1.98
CA ASN A 119 15.80 -15.34 0.53
C ASN A 119 15.50 -13.88 0.14
N GLU A 120 16.21 -12.93 0.75
CA GLU A 120 16.01 -11.48 0.67
C GLU A 120 16.11 -10.92 -0.75
N SER A 121 16.89 -11.58 -1.61
CA SER A 121 17.11 -11.23 -3.02
C SER A 121 16.17 -11.94 -3.99
N ALA A 122 15.29 -12.84 -3.50
CA ALA A 122 14.34 -13.53 -4.35
C ALA A 122 13.30 -12.55 -4.93
N GLY A 123 13.15 -12.58 -6.25
CA GLY A 123 12.24 -11.71 -6.99
C GLY A 123 10.82 -12.24 -7.09
N TYR A 124 9.85 -11.39 -6.83
CA TYR A 124 8.42 -11.69 -6.91
C TYR A 124 7.68 -10.65 -7.75
N GLN A 125 6.52 -11.01 -8.29
CA GLN A 125 5.58 -10.02 -8.79
C GLN A 125 5.01 -9.23 -7.59
N PRO A 126 5.29 -7.91 -7.44
CA PRO A 126 4.92 -7.16 -6.24
C PRO A 126 3.39 -7.01 -6.07
N GLY A 127 2.63 -7.09 -7.15
CA GLY A 127 1.19 -6.83 -7.12
C GLY A 127 0.91 -5.45 -6.53
N SER A 128 -0.11 -5.34 -5.66
CA SER A 128 -0.48 -4.05 -5.06
C SER A 128 0.53 -3.44 -4.09
N VAL A 129 1.58 -4.16 -3.65
CA VAL A 129 2.71 -3.54 -2.95
C VAL A 129 3.41 -2.53 -3.86
N GLY A 130 3.42 -2.78 -5.17
CA GLY A 130 3.99 -1.88 -6.16
C GLY A 130 3.38 -0.47 -6.16
N LYS A 131 2.16 -0.29 -5.63
CA LYS A 131 1.52 1.04 -5.50
C LYS A 131 2.35 2.01 -4.63
N LEU A 132 3.22 1.50 -3.77
CA LEU A 132 4.17 2.32 -3.03
C LEU A 132 5.18 3.03 -3.95
N ALA A 133 5.54 2.46 -5.10
CA ALA A 133 6.37 3.14 -6.09
C ALA A 133 5.61 4.30 -6.78
N VAL A 134 4.30 4.14 -7.01
CA VAL A 134 3.43 5.22 -7.51
C VAL A 134 3.34 6.33 -6.46
N LEU A 135 3.20 5.97 -5.19
CA LEU A 135 3.22 6.92 -4.07
C LEU A 135 4.54 7.71 -4.01
N THR A 136 5.69 7.03 -4.12
CA THR A 136 7.00 7.68 -4.21
C THR A 136 7.06 8.65 -5.39
N GLY A 137 6.60 8.21 -6.57
CA GLY A 137 6.52 9.05 -7.76
C GLY A 137 5.69 10.32 -7.54
N LEU A 138 4.51 10.20 -6.92
CA LEU A 138 3.63 11.32 -6.61
C LEU A 138 4.36 12.37 -5.77
N PHE A 139 4.92 11.97 -4.62
CA PHE A 139 5.62 12.91 -3.75
C PHE A 139 6.91 13.47 -4.37
N THR A 140 7.59 12.69 -5.21
CA THR A 140 8.76 13.18 -5.96
C THR A 140 8.36 14.29 -6.94
N GLN A 141 7.24 14.14 -7.66
CA GLN A 141 6.79 15.17 -8.60
C GLN A 141 6.24 16.40 -7.87
N LEU A 142 5.53 16.22 -6.75
CA LEU A 142 5.10 17.34 -5.91
C LEU A 142 6.30 18.18 -5.42
N ALA A 143 7.37 17.52 -4.98
CA ALA A 143 8.60 18.20 -4.57
C ALA A 143 9.31 18.91 -5.73
N LYS A 144 9.18 18.42 -6.97
CA LYS A 144 9.72 19.12 -8.15
C LYS A 144 8.90 20.35 -8.54
N ILE A 145 7.58 20.29 -8.40
CA ILE A 145 6.67 21.40 -8.73
C ILE A 145 6.77 22.51 -7.66
N TYR A 146 6.78 22.12 -6.38
CA TYR A 146 6.83 23.01 -5.22
C TYR A 146 8.01 22.63 -4.30
N PRO A 147 9.26 22.93 -4.68
CA PRO A 147 10.44 22.54 -3.90
C PRO A 147 10.43 23.10 -2.49
N ASP A 148 9.95 24.35 -2.33
CA ASP A 148 10.12 25.10 -1.08
C ASP A 148 8.82 25.28 -0.27
N SER A 149 7.72 24.60 -0.63
CA SER A 149 6.46 24.72 0.12
C SER A 149 5.72 23.40 0.23
N TRP A 150 5.75 22.82 1.44
CA TRP A 150 4.92 21.67 1.81
C TRP A 150 3.43 21.99 1.73
N GLU A 151 3.05 23.21 2.11
CA GLU A 151 1.69 23.71 2.09
C GLU A 151 1.14 23.69 0.65
N SER A 152 1.92 24.15 -0.32
CA SER A 152 1.50 24.14 -1.73
C SER A 152 1.36 22.71 -2.28
N ARG A 153 2.22 21.77 -1.85
CA ARG A 153 2.10 20.36 -2.23
C ARG A 153 0.81 19.74 -1.70
N THR A 154 0.51 19.96 -0.42
CA THR A 154 -0.69 19.41 0.23
C THR A 154 -1.96 20.11 -0.23
N GLU A 155 -1.91 21.41 -0.52
CA GLU A 155 -3.02 22.17 -1.11
C GLU A 155 -3.36 21.64 -2.51
N LEU A 156 -2.35 21.39 -3.36
CA LEU A 156 -2.56 20.77 -4.66
C LEU A 156 -3.23 19.40 -4.51
N LEU A 157 -2.76 18.56 -3.58
CA LEU A 157 -3.35 17.25 -3.33
C LEU A 157 -4.82 17.32 -2.88
N ARG A 158 -5.12 18.30 -2.02
CA ARG A 158 -6.44 18.51 -1.42
C ARG A 158 -7.45 19.12 -2.40
N ASN A 159 -7.02 20.06 -3.24
CA ASN A 159 -7.93 20.89 -4.03
C ASN A 159 -8.07 20.40 -5.46
N ARG A 160 -7.02 19.81 -6.05
CA ARG A 160 -7.07 19.35 -7.44
C ARG A 160 -7.93 18.09 -7.54
N SER A 161 -9.09 18.25 -8.18
CA SER A 161 -10.01 17.15 -8.48
C SER A 161 -9.83 16.69 -9.91
N VAL A 162 -9.69 15.38 -10.10
CA VAL A 162 -9.48 14.78 -11.42
C VAL A 162 -10.44 13.63 -11.64
N LYS A 163 -10.83 13.46 -12.90
CA LYS A 163 -11.76 12.42 -13.33
C LYS A 163 -11.07 11.08 -13.51
N ALA A 164 -11.79 9.99 -13.26
CA ALA A 164 -11.30 8.64 -13.48
C ALA A 164 -11.01 8.36 -14.96
N GLY A 165 -11.99 8.64 -15.83
CA GLY A 165 -11.90 8.33 -17.26
C GLY A 165 -11.63 6.85 -17.53
N VAL A 166 -11.01 6.54 -18.67
CA VAL A 166 -10.64 5.16 -19.04
C VAL A 166 -9.57 4.57 -18.11
N TRP A 167 -8.75 5.41 -17.47
CA TRP A 167 -7.65 5.01 -16.60
C TRP A 167 -8.14 4.25 -15.37
N GLY A 168 -9.31 4.63 -14.84
CA GLY A 168 -9.93 3.94 -13.71
C GLY A 168 -10.51 2.56 -14.03
N LEU A 169 -10.55 2.15 -15.31
CA LEU A 169 -11.31 0.99 -15.76
C LEU A 169 -10.44 -0.11 -16.40
N THR A 170 -10.81 -1.38 -16.31
CA THR A 170 -11.78 -1.98 -15.38
C THR A 170 -11.08 -2.29 -14.05
N ASP A 171 -11.80 -2.17 -12.94
CA ASP A 171 -11.32 -2.62 -11.64
C ASP A 171 -12.38 -3.47 -10.93
N GLU A 172 -11.92 -4.45 -10.16
CA GLU A 172 -12.77 -5.33 -9.37
C GLU A 172 -12.98 -4.79 -7.94
N HIS A 173 -12.05 -3.95 -7.46
CA HIS A 173 -12.13 -3.37 -6.12
C HIS A 173 -13.14 -2.22 -6.03
N THR A 174 -13.77 -2.09 -4.86
CA THR A 174 -14.68 -0.98 -4.56
C THR A 174 -13.96 0.13 -3.81
N VAL A 175 -14.43 1.36 -3.95
CA VAL A 175 -13.98 2.53 -3.18
C VAL A 175 -15.07 3.01 -2.20
N PRO A 176 -14.68 3.50 -1.01
CA PRO A 176 -15.60 4.12 -0.06
C PRO A 176 -15.89 5.58 -0.46
N ILE A 177 -17.15 5.87 -0.77
CA ILE A 177 -17.62 7.20 -1.15
C ILE A 177 -18.52 7.73 -0.05
N PHE A 178 -18.05 8.73 0.68
CA PHE A 178 -18.78 9.32 1.79
C PHE A 178 -19.46 10.64 1.38
N ASN A 179 -20.76 10.70 1.57
CA ASN A 179 -21.54 11.92 1.43
C ASN A 179 -21.65 12.60 2.81
N ILE A 180 -21.09 13.81 2.89
CA ILE A 180 -20.99 14.60 4.13
C ILE A 180 -22.36 15.14 4.57
N GLU A 181 -23.24 15.49 3.63
CA GLU A 181 -24.51 16.16 3.92
C GLU A 181 -25.49 15.21 4.61
N ASN A 182 -25.56 13.96 4.14
CA ASN A 182 -26.53 12.98 4.65
C ASN A 182 -25.88 11.87 5.49
N ASN A 183 -24.58 11.96 5.78
CA ASN A 183 -23.84 10.98 6.57
C ASN A 183 -23.87 9.55 6.01
N THR A 184 -24.01 9.38 4.68
CA THR A 184 -24.07 8.06 4.04
C THR A 184 -22.74 7.64 3.42
N LEU A 185 -22.41 6.36 3.54
CA LEU A 185 -21.26 5.73 2.90
C LEU A 185 -21.73 4.72 1.87
N VAL A 186 -21.31 4.87 0.62
CA VAL A 186 -21.51 3.87 -0.43
C VAL A 186 -20.17 3.22 -0.75
N LYS A 187 -20.15 1.90 -0.92
CA LYS A 187 -18.99 1.18 -1.48
C LYS A 187 -19.36 0.62 -2.84
N ARG A 188 -18.69 1.10 -3.89
CA ARG A 188 -18.90 0.63 -5.27
C ARG A 188 -17.61 0.70 -6.07
N GLN A 189 -17.59 0.04 -7.23
CA GLN A 189 -16.50 0.17 -8.18
C GLN A 189 -16.45 1.60 -8.73
N VAL A 190 -15.25 2.02 -9.12
CA VAL A 190 -15.01 3.30 -9.80
C VAL A 190 -15.66 3.26 -11.18
N ILE A 191 -16.29 4.36 -11.58
CA ILE A 191 -16.82 4.57 -12.92
C ILE A 191 -16.10 5.73 -13.60
N ALA A 192 -16.13 5.78 -14.93
CA ALA A 192 -15.37 6.77 -15.70
C ALA A 192 -15.71 8.23 -15.37
N SER A 193 -16.93 8.51 -14.89
CA SER A 193 -17.39 9.85 -14.52
C SER A 193 -17.04 10.25 -13.09
N ASP A 194 -16.43 9.37 -12.29
CA ASP A 194 -16.04 9.71 -10.94
C ASP A 194 -14.98 10.80 -10.92
N VAL A 195 -15.15 11.76 -10.02
CA VAL A 195 -14.23 12.85 -9.79
C VAL A 195 -13.93 12.89 -8.29
N PHE A 196 -12.66 12.80 -7.96
CA PHE A 196 -12.15 12.92 -6.60
C PHE A 196 -10.89 13.77 -6.59
N THR A 197 -10.55 14.29 -5.41
CA THR A 197 -9.28 14.98 -5.16
C THR A 197 -8.10 14.02 -5.33
N LEU A 198 -6.90 14.54 -5.57
CA LEU A 198 -5.70 13.69 -5.63
C LEU A 198 -5.48 12.94 -4.31
N TYR A 199 -5.78 13.57 -3.16
CA TYR A 199 -5.74 12.89 -1.88
C TYR A 199 -6.75 11.75 -1.78
N GLU A 200 -7.99 11.93 -2.21
CA GLU A 200 -9.00 10.86 -2.23
C GLU A 200 -8.59 9.72 -3.19
N TRP A 201 -8.02 10.02 -4.36
CA TRP A 201 -7.49 8.98 -5.25
C TRP A 201 -6.30 8.24 -4.63
N THR A 202 -5.39 8.96 -3.98
CA THR A 202 -4.23 8.36 -3.28
C THR A 202 -4.68 7.49 -2.11
N ASP A 203 -5.67 7.96 -1.36
CA ASP A 203 -6.36 7.19 -0.33
C ASP A 203 -6.96 5.92 -0.92
N HIS A 204 -7.77 6.00 -1.97
CA HIS A 204 -8.39 4.81 -2.57
C HIS A 204 -7.35 3.81 -3.12
N MET A 205 -6.24 4.32 -3.67
CA MET A 205 -5.10 3.50 -4.11
C MET A 205 -4.50 2.70 -2.95
N LEU A 206 -4.29 3.33 -1.79
CA LEU A 206 -3.60 2.70 -0.66
C LEU A 206 -4.58 1.89 0.20
N SER A 207 -5.69 2.53 0.59
CA SER A 207 -6.62 2.09 1.62
C SER A 207 -7.34 0.79 1.26
N VAL A 208 -8.10 0.84 0.17
CA VAL A 208 -8.84 -0.32 -0.36
C VAL A 208 -8.08 -1.03 -1.46
N SER A 209 -6.84 -0.60 -1.73
CA SER A 209 -6.00 -1.17 -2.77
C SER A 209 -6.65 -1.09 -4.16
N ASN A 210 -7.41 -0.04 -4.45
CA ASN A 210 -8.11 0.11 -5.73
C ASN A 210 -7.10 0.26 -6.88
N ASN A 211 -7.24 -0.55 -7.91
CA ASN A 211 -6.34 -0.55 -9.08
C ASN A 211 -6.65 0.64 -9.99
N GLY A 212 -7.92 1.00 -10.16
CA GLY A 212 -8.34 2.17 -10.92
C GLY A 212 -7.74 3.45 -10.35
N ALA A 213 -7.86 3.65 -9.04
CA ALA A 213 -7.26 4.75 -8.31
C ALA A 213 -5.74 4.79 -8.48
N ALA A 214 -5.05 3.65 -8.40
CA ALA A 214 -3.60 3.59 -8.63
C ALA A 214 -3.21 4.03 -10.04
N SER A 215 -3.96 3.59 -11.06
CA SER A 215 -3.76 4.02 -12.43
C SER A 215 -4.04 5.51 -12.63
N ILE A 216 -5.04 6.07 -11.94
CA ILE A 216 -5.33 7.50 -11.98
C ILE A 216 -4.21 8.30 -11.31
N VAL A 217 -3.75 7.91 -10.12
CA VAL A 217 -2.62 8.58 -9.46
C VAL A 217 -1.39 8.52 -10.36
N TRP A 218 -1.05 7.36 -10.93
CA TRP A 218 0.10 7.24 -11.82
C TRP A 218 -0.04 8.10 -13.09
N ARG A 219 -1.25 8.20 -13.67
CA ARG A 219 -1.53 9.15 -14.75
C ARG A 219 -1.20 10.59 -14.32
N GLU A 220 -1.63 10.99 -13.13
CA GLU A 220 -1.35 12.34 -12.62
C GLU A 220 0.14 12.55 -12.36
N VAL A 221 0.87 11.55 -11.85
CA VAL A 221 2.35 11.63 -11.71
C VAL A 221 3.02 11.85 -13.07
N LEU A 222 2.55 11.17 -14.12
CA LEU A 222 3.04 11.38 -15.49
C LEU A 222 2.76 12.81 -15.97
N LEU A 223 1.53 13.30 -15.79
CA LEU A 223 1.16 14.67 -16.17
C LEU A 223 1.95 15.72 -15.37
N MET A 224 2.19 15.50 -14.08
CA MET A 224 3.05 16.38 -13.27
C MET A 224 4.47 16.45 -13.85
N ALA A 225 5.02 15.32 -14.30
CA ALA A 225 6.34 15.29 -14.91
C ALA A 225 6.36 15.97 -16.30
N ALA A 226 5.29 15.82 -17.09
CA ALA A 226 5.19 16.39 -18.42
C ALA A 226 4.98 17.91 -18.41
N PHE A 227 4.17 18.42 -17.47
CA PHE A 227 3.76 19.83 -17.42
C PHE A 227 4.47 20.64 -16.33
N GLY A 228 5.12 19.99 -15.35
CA GLY A 228 5.85 20.67 -14.29
C GLY A 228 5.00 21.72 -13.58
N LYS A 229 5.48 22.97 -13.57
CA LYS A 229 4.81 24.11 -12.93
C LYS A 229 3.46 24.48 -13.56
N ASP A 230 3.16 24.02 -14.78
CA ASP A 230 1.89 24.29 -15.46
C ASP A 230 0.82 23.22 -15.12
N TYR A 231 1.21 22.10 -14.50
CA TYR A 231 0.29 21.03 -14.09
C TYR A 231 -0.88 21.52 -13.21
N PRO A 232 -0.69 22.39 -12.20
CA PRO A 232 -1.78 22.89 -11.36
C PRO A 232 -2.94 23.50 -12.17
N SER A 233 -2.63 24.18 -13.28
CA SER A 233 -3.60 24.81 -14.19
C SER A 233 -4.07 23.91 -15.34
N LEU A 234 -3.55 22.68 -15.46
CA LEU A 234 -3.84 21.78 -16.58
C LEU A 234 -5.32 21.36 -16.58
N THR A 235 -6.02 21.57 -17.70
CA THR A 235 -7.41 21.14 -17.91
C THR A 235 -7.55 19.68 -18.38
N GLU A 236 -8.75 19.12 -18.28
CA GLU A 236 -9.03 17.75 -18.77
C GLU A 236 -8.81 17.65 -20.29
N GLU A 237 -9.18 18.69 -21.05
CA GLU A 237 -9.01 18.76 -22.51
C GLU A 237 -7.52 18.79 -22.89
N GLN A 238 -6.72 19.60 -22.21
CA GLN A 238 -5.27 19.68 -22.45
C GLN A 238 -4.58 18.35 -22.11
N ALA A 239 -4.95 17.72 -21.00
CA ALA A 239 -4.43 16.41 -20.63
C ALA A 239 -4.81 15.34 -21.67
N LEU A 240 -6.07 15.34 -22.13
CA LEU A 240 -6.53 14.40 -23.16
C LEU A 240 -5.83 14.62 -24.50
N GLU A 241 -5.63 15.86 -24.91
CA GLU A 241 -4.92 16.20 -26.13
C GLU A 241 -3.46 15.74 -26.07
N TYR A 242 -2.79 15.98 -24.94
CA TYR A 242 -1.43 15.48 -24.70
C TYR A 242 -1.35 13.96 -24.87
N PHE A 243 -2.26 13.19 -24.28
CA PHE A 243 -2.26 11.74 -24.43
C PHE A 243 -2.58 11.25 -25.85
N LYS A 244 -3.38 11.99 -26.63
CA LYS A 244 -3.74 11.62 -28.00
C LYS A 244 -2.64 11.93 -29.01
N THR A 245 -1.91 13.01 -28.80
CA THR A 245 -0.92 13.54 -29.76
C THR A 245 0.50 13.09 -29.45
N THR A 246 0.80 12.79 -28.19
CA THR A 246 2.14 12.33 -27.79
C THR A 246 2.34 10.88 -28.20
N PRO A 247 3.48 10.52 -28.84
CA PRO A 247 3.75 9.14 -29.21
C PRO A 247 3.67 8.18 -28.01
N LYS A 248 2.95 7.06 -28.18
CA LYS A 248 2.75 6.05 -27.12
C LYS A 248 4.06 5.59 -26.47
N LYS A 249 5.15 5.50 -27.23
CA LYS A 249 6.47 5.14 -26.72
C LYS A 249 6.99 6.17 -25.71
N GLU A 250 6.86 7.46 -26.02
CA GLU A 250 7.30 8.56 -25.13
C GLU A 250 6.47 8.57 -23.84
N LEU A 251 5.15 8.39 -23.95
CA LEU A 251 4.27 8.24 -22.78
C LEU A 251 4.67 7.02 -21.93
N THR A 252 5.05 5.91 -22.56
CA THR A 252 5.50 4.68 -21.89
C THR A 252 6.82 4.86 -21.17
N ASP A 253 7.77 5.52 -21.82
CA ASP A 253 9.07 5.80 -21.24
C ASP A 253 8.92 6.75 -20.03
N LEU A 254 8.19 7.85 -20.19
CA LEU A 254 7.93 8.80 -19.11
C LEU A 254 7.17 8.15 -17.95
N ALA A 255 6.11 7.39 -18.24
CA ALA A 255 5.34 6.69 -17.21
C ALA A 255 6.21 5.73 -16.38
N ASN A 256 7.13 5.01 -17.03
CA ASN A 256 8.04 4.11 -16.35
C ASN A 256 9.05 4.88 -15.49
N ASP A 257 9.61 5.97 -16.03
CA ASP A 257 10.64 6.75 -15.37
C ASP A 257 10.13 7.40 -14.08
N VAL A 258 8.92 7.98 -14.11
CA VAL A 258 8.39 8.74 -12.97
C VAL A 258 8.13 7.90 -11.71
N VAL A 259 8.00 6.57 -11.83
CA VAL A 259 7.82 5.67 -10.67
C VAL A 259 9.06 4.82 -10.37
N ASN A 260 9.99 4.64 -11.32
CA ASN A 260 11.15 3.78 -11.13
C ASN A 260 12.47 4.54 -10.89
N LEU A 261 12.67 5.72 -11.49
CA LEU A 261 13.87 6.52 -11.23
C LEU A 261 13.96 7.02 -9.79
N PRO A 262 12.87 7.46 -9.12
CA PRO A 262 12.95 7.82 -7.71
C PRO A 262 13.46 6.67 -6.82
N LEU A 263 13.15 5.42 -7.16
CA LEU A 263 13.68 4.26 -6.45
C LEU A 263 15.20 4.08 -6.69
N ARG A 264 15.73 4.47 -7.86
CA ARG A 264 17.18 4.41 -8.14
C ARG A 264 17.95 5.38 -7.28
N GLU A 265 17.42 6.59 -7.10
CA GLU A 265 18.02 7.61 -6.22
C GLU A 265 18.13 7.13 -4.76
N LEU A 266 17.25 6.20 -4.35
CA LEU A 266 17.29 5.53 -3.05
C LEU A 266 18.25 4.34 -2.99
N GLY A 267 19.04 4.09 -4.05
CA GLY A 267 19.94 2.93 -4.11
C GLY A 267 19.23 1.57 -4.16
N ILE A 268 17.95 1.56 -4.54
CA ILE A 268 17.21 0.34 -4.87
C ILE A 268 17.51 0.04 -6.34
N THR A 269 17.90 -1.18 -6.70
CA THR A 269 18.29 -1.56 -8.08
C THR A 269 17.12 -2.13 -8.90
N PRO A 270 17.15 -2.08 -10.24
CA PRO A 270 16.01 -2.50 -11.07
C PRO A 270 15.56 -3.94 -10.81
N GLU A 271 16.49 -4.79 -10.37
CA GLU A 271 16.27 -6.18 -9.99
C GLU A 271 15.66 -6.32 -8.59
N GLU A 272 15.87 -5.34 -7.71
CA GLU A 272 15.30 -5.31 -6.36
C GLU A 272 13.85 -4.85 -6.37
N TRP A 273 13.50 -3.82 -7.13
CA TRP A 273 12.11 -3.36 -7.23
C TRP A 273 11.91 -2.54 -8.49
N ARG A 274 10.92 -2.88 -9.32
CA ARG A 274 10.44 -2.03 -10.41
C ARG A 274 8.97 -2.29 -10.74
N LEU A 275 8.31 -1.29 -11.30
CA LEU A 275 7.00 -1.40 -11.94
C LEU A 275 7.12 -1.31 -13.46
N GLY A 276 6.45 -2.21 -14.17
CA GLY A 276 6.47 -2.24 -15.63
C GLY A 276 5.14 -2.06 -16.34
N SER A 277 4.02 -2.04 -15.61
CA SER A 277 2.68 -1.94 -16.22
C SER A 277 1.73 -1.22 -15.28
N PHE A 278 0.76 -0.49 -15.83
CA PHE A 278 -0.35 0.08 -15.06
C PHE A 278 -1.19 -1.02 -14.38
N PHE A 279 -1.99 -0.61 -13.39
CA PHE A 279 -2.83 -1.53 -12.61
C PHE A 279 -4.17 -1.85 -13.29
N THR A 280 -4.49 -1.17 -14.38
CA THR A 280 -5.73 -1.34 -15.15
C THR A 280 -5.44 -1.45 -16.64
N ARG A 281 -6.30 -2.18 -17.36
CA ARG A 281 -6.19 -2.33 -18.81
C ARG A 281 -6.55 -1.05 -19.59
N GLY A 282 -7.37 -0.18 -19.03
CA GLY A 282 -7.78 1.06 -19.70
C GLY A 282 -6.65 2.07 -19.87
N ALA A 283 -5.63 2.04 -19.00
CA ALA A 283 -4.40 2.80 -19.19
C ALA A 283 -3.66 2.40 -20.47
N ASN A 284 -3.81 1.14 -20.91
CA ASN A 284 -3.11 0.59 -22.07
C ASN A 284 -3.57 1.20 -23.40
N THR A 285 -4.65 2.00 -23.38
CA THR A 285 -5.05 2.85 -24.51
C THR A 285 -3.94 3.84 -24.88
N TYR A 286 -3.29 4.46 -23.89
CA TYR A 286 -2.31 5.53 -24.10
C TYR A 286 -0.87 5.11 -23.80
N VAL A 287 -0.68 4.20 -22.85
CA VAL A 287 0.64 3.80 -22.35
C VAL A 287 0.86 2.30 -22.59
N GLY A 288 2.08 1.87 -22.84
CA GLY A 288 2.46 0.46 -22.97
C GLY A 288 3.07 -0.11 -21.69
N ASP A 289 3.36 -1.40 -21.72
CA ASP A 289 4.13 -2.07 -20.66
C ASP A 289 5.64 -2.03 -21.00
N LYS A 290 6.50 -1.90 -19.98
CA LYS A 290 7.96 -1.80 -20.14
C LYS A 290 8.70 -2.49 -18.98
N GLY A 291 9.60 -3.42 -19.29
CA GLY A 291 10.54 -4.02 -18.32
C GLY A 291 9.96 -5.01 -17.29
N GLY A 292 8.62 -5.17 -17.24
CA GLY A 292 7.94 -6.04 -16.27
C GLY A 292 8.04 -5.51 -14.84
N SER A 293 7.36 -6.17 -13.90
CA SER A 293 7.33 -5.78 -12.49
C SER A 293 8.01 -6.82 -11.61
N ILE A 294 8.88 -6.38 -10.71
CA ILE A 294 9.59 -7.21 -9.74
C ILE A 294 9.64 -6.51 -8.39
N GLY A 295 9.72 -7.27 -7.30
CA GLY A 295 10.01 -6.78 -5.95
C GLY A 295 10.69 -7.88 -5.16
N THR A 296 11.74 -7.52 -4.40
CA THR A 296 12.45 -8.39 -3.48
C THR A 296 12.20 -7.93 -2.03
N PRO A 297 12.29 -8.83 -1.05
CA PRO A 297 12.25 -8.44 0.36
C PRO A 297 13.29 -7.37 0.73
N SER A 298 14.51 -7.45 0.18
CA SER A 298 15.57 -6.47 0.43
C SER A 298 15.24 -5.08 -0.13
N GLY A 299 14.77 -4.99 -1.38
CA GLY A 299 14.45 -3.71 -2.03
C GLY A 299 13.33 -2.97 -1.33
N LEU A 300 12.29 -3.69 -0.92
CA LEU A 300 11.18 -3.12 -0.16
C LEU A 300 11.57 -2.75 1.28
N MET A 301 12.50 -3.48 1.91
CA MET A 301 13.04 -3.10 3.22
C MET A 301 13.87 -1.82 3.15
N LYS A 302 14.71 -1.65 2.12
CA LYS A 302 15.43 -0.39 1.86
C LYS A 302 14.47 0.79 1.77
N PHE A 303 13.34 0.62 1.08
CA PHE A 303 12.30 1.64 1.03
C PHE A 303 11.74 1.98 2.41
N LEU A 304 11.39 0.98 3.24
CA LEU A 304 10.87 1.22 4.59
C LEU A 304 11.90 1.94 5.48
N ILE A 305 13.18 1.55 5.39
CA ILE A 305 14.26 2.24 6.10
C ILE A 305 14.33 3.71 5.67
N HIS A 306 14.36 4.00 4.37
CA HIS A 306 14.39 5.37 3.88
C HIS A 306 13.15 6.17 4.25
N LEU A 307 11.98 5.52 4.32
CA LEU A 307 10.75 6.14 4.80
C LEU A 307 10.89 6.58 6.25
N GLU A 308 11.32 5.68 7.14
CA GLU A 308 11.56 5.97 8.55
C GLU A 308 12.72 6.96 8.81
N GLN A 309 13.66 7.09 7.86
CA GLN A 309 14.73 8.08 7.91
C GLN A 309 14.29 9.47 7.41
N GLY A 310 13.11 9.60 6.79
CA GLY A 310 12.68 10.85 6.18
C GLY A 310 13.39 11.16 4.85
N LYS A 311 13.83 10.13 4.13
CA LYS A 311 14.72 10.22 2.96
C LYS A 311 14.11 9.74 1.64
N VAL A 312 12.83 9.33 1.60
CA VAL A 312 12.22 8.85 0.34
C VAL A 312 12.15 9.98 -0.68
N VAL A 313 11.79 11.18 -0.24
CA VAL A 313 11.86 12.43 -1.03
C VAL A 313 12.45 13.52 -0.14
N ASP A 314 11.76 13.82 0.94
CA ASP A 314 12.17 14.66 2.07
C ASP A 314 11.38 14.23 3.32
N THR A 315 11.64 14.88 4.47
CA THR A 315 11.06 14.48 5.75
C THR A 315 9.55 14.61 5.77
N ASP A 316 8.98 15.72 5.30
CA ASP A 316 7.54 15.95 5.30
C ASP A 316 6.81 14.99 4.35
N SER A 317 7.35 14.79 3.15
CA SER A 317 6.80 13.85 2.19
C SER A 317 6.87 12.41 2.72
N SER A 318 7.98 12.01 3.35
CA SER A 318 8.12 10.67 3.93
C SER A 318 7.17 10.46 5.10
N LEU A 319 6.97 11.48 5.94
CA LEU A 319 6.02 11.43 7.04
C LEU A 319 4.58 11.30 6.52
N GLU A 320 4.19 12.08 5.52
CA GLU A 320 2.87 11.95 4.91
C GLU A 320 2.71 10.59 4.22
N MET A 321 3.72 10.08 3.50
CA MET A 321 3.69 8.73 2.94
C MET A 321 3.48 7.66 4.01
N LYS A 322 4.18 7.77 5.15
CA LYS A 322 4.01 6.85 6.29
C LYS A 322 2.60 6.95 6.85
N ARG A 323 2.10 8.17 7.09
CA ARG A 323 0.71 8.37 7.48
C ARG A 323 -0.18 7.66 6.46
N LEU A 324 0.04 7.83 5.15
CA LEU A 324 -0.86 7.30 4.10
C LEU A 324 -0.82 5.76 4.08
N MET A 325 0.25 5.13 4.56
CA MET A 325 0.33 3.68 4.77
C MET A 325 -0.42 3.20 6.01
N TYR A 326 -0.70 4.08 6.97
CA TYR A 326 -1.58 3.80 8.10
C TYR A 326 -3.07 3.70 7.69
N MET A 327 -3.43 3.92 6.40
CA MET A 327 -4.80 4.12 5.85
C MET A 327 -5.58 2.93 5.27
N THR A 328 -5.14 1.70 5.37
CA THR A 328 -5.88 0.55 4.81
C THR A 328 -7.37 0.48 5.23
N ASP A 329 -8.38 0.43 4.37
CA ASP A 329 -9.79 0.43 4.87
C ASP A 329 -10.07 -0.74 5.85
N ARG A 330 -9.23 -1.79 5.78
CA ARG A 330 -9.17 -2.92 6.72
C ARG A 330 -7.76 -3.45 6.90
N ARG A 331 -7.43 -3.84 8.13
CA ARG A 331 -6.35 -4.78 8.44
C ARG A 331 -6.62 -6.13 7.79
N ILE A 332 -5.72 -6.54 6.90
CA ILE A 332 -5.80 -7.80 6.16
C ILE A 332 -4.48 -8.55 6.22
N ARG A 333 -4.55 -9.89 6.13
CA ARG A 333 -3.36 -10.77 5.99
C ARG A 333 -2.42 -10.56 7.18
N TYR A 334 -1.18 -10.13 6.97
CA TYR A 334 -0.21 -9.86 8.04
C TYR A 334 -0.78 -8.88 9.08
N ALA A 335 -1.34 -7.75 8.65
CA ALA A 335 -1.86 -6.72 9.56
C ALA A 335 -3.10 -7.17 10.35
N GLN A 336 -3.78 -8.24 9.93
CA GLN A 336 -4.95 -8.79 10.61
C GLN A 336 -4.57 -9.66 11.82
N ALA A 337 -3.29 -9.94 12.02
CA ALA A 337 -2.83 -10.81 13.09
C ALA A 337 -3.32 -10.34 14.47
N PRO A 338 -3.92 -11.23 15.29
CA PRO A 338 -4.44 -10.86 16.60
C PRO A 338 -3.40 -10.23 17.53
N ALA A 339 -2.13 -10.63 17.41
CA ALA A 339 -1.02 -10.07 18.19
C ALA A 339 -0.81 -8.57 17.93
N LEU A 340 -1.24 -8.07 16.76
CA LEU A 340 -1.08 -6.68 16.35
C LEU A 340 -2.28 -5.81 16.71
N LYS A 341 -3.30 -6.35 17.39
CA LYS A 341 -4.57 -5.64 17.66
C LYS A 341 -4.35 -4.24 18.27
N ASP A 342 -3.42 -4.14 19.20
CA ASP A 342 -3.15 -2.90 19.93
C ASP A 342 -2.02 -2.07 19.31
N ALA A 343 -1.29 -2.62 18.34
CA ALA A 343 -0.21 -1.94 17.63
C ALA A 343 -0.75 -1.02 16.52
N ALA A 344 -0.10 0.12 16.31
CA ALA A 344 -0.22 0.87 15.08
C ALA A 344 0.48 0.13 13.94
N VAL A 345 -0.18 0.01 12.80
CA VAL A 345 0.31 -0.74 11.64
C VAL A 345 0.26 0.14 10.39
N TYR A 346 1.40 0.26 9.71
CA TYR A 346 1.56 1.04 8.49
C TYR A 346 1.93 0.06 7.39
N PHE A 347 1.02 -0.22 6.45
CA PHE A 347 1.23 -1.38 5.59
C PHE A 347 0.68 -1.25 4.18
N LYS A 348 1.25 -2.07 3.30
CA LYS A 348 0.65 -2.40 2.01
C LYS A 348 0.74 -3.90 1.80
N SER A 349 -0.33 -4.46 1.22
CA SER A 349 -0.35 -5.86 0.81
C SER A 349 -0.70 -6.02 -0.66
N GLY A 350 -0.13 -7.05 -1.28
CA GLY A 350 -0.31 -7.42 -2.68
C GLY A 350 -0.52 -8.92 -2.81
N SER A 351 -1.34 -9.32 -3.78
CA SER A 351 -1.60 -10.74 -4.05
C SER A 351 -1.83 -10.94 -5.54
N LEU A 352 -1.30 -12.03 -6.08
CA LEU A 352 -1.61 -12.50 -7.43
C LEU A 352 -1.59 -14.02 -7.41
N TYR A 353 -2.69 -14.64 -7.80
CA TYR A 353 -2.79 -16.09 -7.86
C TYR A 353 -3.38 -16.54 -9.20
N GLN A 354 -2.97 -17.72 -9.64
CA GLN A 354 -3.46 -18.33 -10.86
C GLN A 354 -3.85 -19.78 -10.60
N CYS A 355 -5.03 -20.14 -11.10
CA CYS A 355 -5.57 -21.50 -11.07
C CYS A 355 -5.57 -22.12 -12.46
N ASP A 356 -4.92 -23.27 -12.59
CA ASP A 356 -5.14 -24.23 -13.66
C ASP A 356 -5.98 -25.38 -13.12
N ARG A 357 -7.28 -25.35 -13.41
CA ARG A 357 -8.23 -26.36 -12.91
C ARG A 357 -8.09 -27.71 -13.62
N SER A 358 -7.38 -27.78 -14.75
CA SER A 358 -7.19 -29.03 -15.49
C SER A 358 -6.31 -30.04 -14.76
N LYS A 359 -5.46 -29.56 -13.83
CA LYS A 359 -4.53 -30.40 -13.05
C LYS A 359 -5.20 -31.23 -11.95
N GLY A 360 -6.49 -31.00 -11.65
CA GLY A 360 -7.19 -31.68 -10.55
C GLY A 360 -6.67 -31.33 -9.14
N GLU A 361 -5.74 -30.39 -9.03
CA GLU A 361 -5.16 -29.93 -7.77
C GLU A 361 -6.03 -28.87 -7.09
N THR A 362 -5.98 -28.81 -5.75
CA THR A 362 -6.63 -27.77 -4.96
C THR A 362 -6.24 -26.37 -5.43
N CYS A 363 -7.23 -25.54 -5.77
CA CYS A 363 -6.99 -24.15 -6.15
C CYS A 363 -8.13 -23.22 -5.72
N GLY A 364 -7.78 -22.00 -5.30
CA GLY A 364 -8.76 -21.00 -4.87
C GLY A 364 -8.15 -19.63 -4.62
N LYS A 365 -8.94 -18.75 -4.00
CA LYS A 365 -8.51 -17.39 -3.66
C LYS A 365 -7.30 -17.45 -2.71
N TYR A 366 -6.20 -16.80 -3.12
CA TYR A 366 -4.91 -16.83 -2.42
C TYR A 366 -4.31 -18.23 -2.24
N MET A 367 -4.72 -19.16 -3.10
CA MET A 367 -4.36 -20.57 -3.07
C MET A 367 -4.14 -21.08 -4.50
N GLY A 368 -3.39 -20.32 -5.30
CA GLY A 368 -3.09 -20.67 -6.69
C GLY A 368 -2.24 -21.94 -6.82
N ASN A 369 -2.42 -22.70 -7.89
CA ASN A 369 -1.64 -23.93 -8.19
C ASN A 369 -0.65 -23.76 -9.35
N VAL A 370 -0.65 -22.60 -10.01
CA VAL A 370 0.37 -22.17 -10.99
C VAL A 370 1.26 -21.09 -10.39
N THR A 371 0.63 -20.13 -9.72
CA THR A 371 1.30 -19.02 -9.05
C THR A 371 0.44 -18.61 -7.87
N ASN A 372 1.05 -18.27 -6.75
CA ASN A 372 0.34 -17.85 -5.54
C ASN A 372 1.13 -16.79 -4.76
N TYR A 373 1.40 -15.66 -5.41
CA TYR A 373 2.09 -14.55 -4.79
C TYR A 373 1.26 -13.91 -3.69
N MET A 374 1.86 -13.77 -2.51
CA MET A 374 1.34 -12.99 -1.40
C MET A 374 2.47 -12.16 -0.81
N ASN A 375 2.24 -10.85 -0.72
CA ASN A 375 3.24 -9.88 -0.31
C ASN A 375 2.66 -8.99 0.80
N SER A 376 3.44 -8.76 1.85
CA SER A 376 3.13 -7.88 2.97
C SER A 376 4.37 -7.04 3.28
N VAL A 377 4.21 -5.72 3.21
CA VAL A 377 5.21 -4.72 3.60
C VAL A 377 4.59 -3.93 4.73
N ILE A 378 5.21 -3.93 5.90
CA ILE A 378 4.59 -3.40 7.12
C ILE A 378 5.61 -2.82 8.09
N ILE A 379 5.21 -1.75 8.76
CA ILE A 379 5.81 -1.20 9.97
C ILE A 379 4.82 -1.43 11.11
N VAL A 380 5.30 -1.91 12.25
CA VAL A 380 4.52 -2.19 13.45
C VAL A 380 5.08 -1.34 14.59
N GLU A 381 4.21 -0.62 15.28
CA GLU A 381 4.53 0.20 16.45
C GLU A 381 3.59 -0.17 17.59
N HIS A 382 4.10 -0.86 18.60
CA HIS A 382 3.35 -1.15 19.82
C HIS A 382 3.39 0.02 20.80
N PRO A 383 2.41 0.12 21.71
CA PRO A 383 2.42 1.12 22.78
C PRO A 383 3.60 1.02 23.77
N ASP A 384 4.29 -0.12 23.82
CA ASP A 384 5.42 -0.41 24.72
C ASP A 384 6.79 -0.10 24.08
N ASN A 385 6.82 0.77 23.07
CA ASN A 385 7.98 1.14 22.25
C ASN A 385 8.58 -0.01 21.42
N CYS A 386 7.99 -1.21 21.41
CA CYS A 386 8.39 -2.23 20.44
C CYS A 386 8.01 -1.78 19.03
N THR A 387 9.03 -1.54 18.19
CA THR A 387 8.87 -1.05 16.83
C THR A 387 9.71 -1.86 15.87
N TYR A 388 9.09 -2.39 14.82
CA TYR A 388 9.80 -3.21 13.85
C TYR A 388 9.16 -3.14 12.46
N MET A 389 9.94 -3.51 11.45
CA MET A 389 9.54 -3.53 10.05
C MET A 389 9.66 -4.93 9.49
N VAL A 390 8.73 -5.32 8.63
CA VAL A 390 8.72 -6.64 7.98
C VAL A 390 8.38 -6.51 6.51
N VAL A 391 9.15 -7.21 5.68
CA VAL A 391 8.75 -7.54 4.32
C VAL A 391 8.65 -9.05 4.21
N LEU A 392 7.43 -9.56 4.03
CA LEU A 392 7.14 -10.99 3.83
C LEU A 392 6.58 -11.19 2.43
N MET A 393 7.26 -11.98 1.61
CA MET A 393 6.87 -12.30 0.24
C MET A 393 6.90 -13.80 0.04
N THR A 394 5.87 -14.35 -0.58
CA THR A 394 5.72 -15.80 -0.73
C THR A 394 5.18 -16.19 -2.10
N ASN A 395 5.52 -17.39 -2.55
CA ASN A 395 4.87 -18.06 -3.69
C ASN A 395 4.54 -19.52 -3.35
N VAL A 396 3.75 -19.72 -2.28
CA VAL A 396 3.44 -21.07 -1.77
C VAL A 396 2.21 -21.59 -2.48
N LEU A 397 2.38 -22.57 -3.36
CA LEU A 397 1.28 -23.11 -4.16
C LEU A 397 0.28 -23.90 -3.30
N ARG A 398 -0.99 -23.84 -3.70
CA ARG A 398 -2.11 -24.65 -3.16
C ARG A 398 -2.35 -24.48 -1.65
N LYS A 399 -1.76 -23.46 -1.03
CA LYS A 399 -1.97 -23.09 0.36
C LYS A 399 -2.55 -21.68 0.45
N ASN A 400 -3.45 -21.42 1.40
CA ASN A 400 -4.00 -20.09 1.59
C ASN A 400 -2.96 -19.16 2.24
N SER A 401 -2.21 -18.44 1.40
CA SER A 401 -1.11 -17.57 1.85
C SER A 401 -1.59 -16.36 2.67
N ALA A 402 -2.87 -15.97 2.58
CA ALA A 402 -3.40 -14.86 3.37
C ALA A 402 -3.45 -15.24 4.86
N SER A 403 -3.94 -16.44 5.17
CA SER A 403 -3.95 -16.96 6.54
C SER A 403 -2.54 -17.24 7.04
N ASP A 404 -1.66 -17.75 6.19
CA ASP A 404 -0.26 -18.00 6.57
C ASP A 404 0.49 -16.72 6.96
N HIS A 405 0.33 -15.64 6.19
CA HIS A 405 0.92 -14.35 6.53
C HIS A 405 0.40 -13.85 7.89
N MET A 406 -0.89 -14.03 8.18
CA MET A 406 -1.48 -13.67 9.48
C MET A 406 -0.90 -14.50 10.64
N TYR A 407 -0.73 -15.82 10.47
CA TYR A 407 -0.16 -16.67 11.52
C TYR A 407 1.33 -16.41 11.73
N LEU A 408 2.09 -16.20 10.65
CA LEU A 408 3.50 -15.83 10.74
C LEU A 408 3.69 -14.48 11.42
N ALA A 409 2.83 -13.50 11.15
CA ALA A 409 2.86 -12.21 11.81
C ALA A 409 2.78 -12.35 13.33
N SER A 410 1.82 -13.13 13.86
CA SER A 410 1.74 -13.37 15.30
C SER A 410 3.00 -14.06 15.86
N ARG A 411 3.62 -14.97 15.10
CA ARG A 411 4.83 -15.67 15.56
C ARG A 411 6.08 -14.79 15.54
N ILE A 412 6.19 -13.89 14.55
CA ILE A 412 7.26 -12.90 14.45
C ILE A 412 7.11 -11.87 15.58
N ASP A 413 5.91 -11.33 15.76
CA ASP A 413 5.61 -10.37 16.84
C ASP A 413 5.95 -10.92 18.22
N ASN A 414 5.43 -12.11 18.54
CA ASN A 414 5.70 -12.80 19.80
C ASN A 414 7.19 -13.17 20.01
N LEU A 415 8.00 -13.19 18.95
CA LEU A 415 9.44 -13.43 19.05
C LEU A 415 10.18 -12.15 19.37
N ILE A 416 9.86 -11.05 18.67
CA ILE A 416 10.50 -9.75 18.85
C ILE A 416 10.22 -9.18 20.24
N ARG A 417 8.99 -9.41 20.76
CA ARG A 417 8.52 -8.91 22.06
C ARG A 417 8.90 -9.76 23.27
N LYS A 418 9.77 -10.78 23.11
CA LYS A 418 10.35 -11.50 24.24
C LYS A 418 11.44 -10.67 24.88
#